data_AF-A0AAW1XTU7-F1
#
_entry.id   AF-A0AAW1XTU7-F1
#
_cell.length_a   1.000
_cell.length_b   1.000
_cell.length_c   1.000
_cell.angle_alpha   90.00
_cell.angle_beta   90.00
_cell.angle_gamma   90.00
#
_symmetry.space_group_name_H-M   'P 1'
#
loop_
_entity.id
_entity.type
_entity.pdbx_description
1 polymer ?
#
loop_
_entity_poly.entity_id
_entity_poly.type
_entity_poly.pdbx_seq_one_letter_code
_entity_poly.pdbx_strand_id
1 'polypeptide(L)'
;MWNALKVVFFRSDLPTNFRLDAAAYEQLINNLDRDLQYAIRVEGKMDLESVSNYEEVKSSILEKLVRLRDEPIREECPLIYHLDVAAMYPNIILTNRLQPPSIVTDEVCTACDFNRPGKTCLRKLEWVWRGEIFMAKRRSFLELPKMEQQTRLKERLKKYCQKAYKRVVDKPVT
;
A
#
# COMPACT_ATOMS: atom_id res chain seq x y z
N MET A 1 8.34 -5.40 -3.16
CA MET A 1 9.59 -5.82 -2.51
C MET A 1 9.16 -6.64 -1.31
N TRP A 2 9.41 -7.95 -1.32
CA TRP A 2 9.09 -8.80 -0.17
C TRP A 2 10.07 -8.45 0.95
N ASN A 3 9.55 -8.02 2.11
CA ASN A 3 10.39 -7.82 3.28
C ASN A 3 10.55 -9.17 3.97
N ALA A 4 11.75 -9.75 3.93
CA ALA A 4 12.07 -10.95 4.69
C ALA A 4 12.37 -10.56 6.15
N LEU A 5 11.42 -10.80 7.06
CA LEU A 5 11.57 -10.48 8.49
C LEU A 5 12.30 -11.59 9.27
N LYS A 6 12.06 -12.85 8.92
CA LYS A 6 12.73 -14.03 9.48
C LYS A 6 12.93 -15.06 8.39
N VAL A 7 14.12 -15.65 8.34
CA VAL A 7 14.45 -16.76 7.43
C VAL A 7 14.81 -17.97 8.29
N VAL A 8 13.79 -18.76 8.63
CA VAL A 8 13.90 -20.01 9.39
C VAL A 8 12.82 -20.96 8.85
N PHE A 9 13.01 -22.26 9.04
CA PHE A 9 12.00 -23.25 8.70
C PHE A 9 10.88 -23.26 9.75
N PHE A 10 9.68 -22.82 9.38
CA PHE A 10 8.49 -22.89 10.22
C PHE A 10 7.61 -24.07 9.79
N ARG A 11 7.14 -24.86 10.74
CA ARG A 11 6.13 -25.90 10.53
C ARG A 11 5.10 -25.90 11.66
N SER A 12 3.90 -26.37 11.36
CA SER A 12 2.79 -26.44 12.31
C SER A 12 2.97 -27.51 13.40
N ASP A 13 3.91 -28.44 13.26
CA ASP A 13 4.21 -29.50 14.23
C ASP A 13 5.38 -29.17 15.17
N LEU A 14 6.11 -28.07 14.92
CA LEU A 14 7.28 -27.69 15.70
C LEU A 14 6.96 -26.48 16.59
N PRO A 15 7.13 -26.60 17.93
CA PRO A 15 6.95 -25.48 18.84
C PRO A 15 7.82 -24.29 18.47
N THR A 16 7.25 -23.10 18.61
CA THR A 16 7.93 -21.83 18.36
C THR A 16 7.73 -20.92 19.55
N ASN A 17 8.78 -20.15 19.88
CA ASN A 17 8.73 -19.15 20.94
C ASN A 17 8.04 -17.87 20.45
N PHE A 18 6.97 -17.50 21.13
CA PHE A 18 6.21 -16.27 20.91
C PHE A 18 6.48 -15.27 22.05
N ARG A 19 6.78 -14.03 21.66
CA ARG A 19 6.86 -12.88 22.56
C ARG A 19 5.82 -11.87 22.09
N LEU A 20 4.71 -11.85 22.79
CA LEU A 20 3.54 -11.06 22.47
C LEU A 20 3.65 -9.67 23.12
N ASP A 21 3.09 -8.65 22.46
CA ASP A 21 2.98 -7.30 23.04
C ASP A 21 1.63 -7.17 23.76
N ALA A 22 1.64 -7.23 25.09
CA ALA A 22 0.44 -7.15 25.91
C ALA A 22 -0.38 -5.86 25.64
N ALA A 23 0.27 -4.75 25.31
CA ALA A 23 -0.43 -3.50 24.99
C ALA A 23 -1.22 -3.62 23.67
N ALA A 24 -0.71 -4.35 22.69
CA ALA A 24 -1.44 -4.61 21.44
C ALA A 24 -2.68 -5.50 21.68
N TYR A 25 -2.57 -6.53 22.53
CA TYR A 25 -3.72 -7.36 22.90
C TYR A 25 -4.78 -6.59 23.70
N GLU A 26 -4.37 -5.69 24.58
CA GLU A 26 -5.28 -4.77 25.27
C GLU A 26 -6.04 -3.89 24.29
N GLN A 27 -5.39 -3.39 23.23
CA GLN A 27 -6.08 -2.65 22.17
C GLN A 27 -7.08 -3.52 21.39
N LEU A 28 -6.75 -4.78 21.11
CA LEU A 28 -7.68 -5.72 20.47
C LEU A 28 -8.91 -5.98 21.34
N ILE A 29 -8.71 -6.17 22.64
CA ILE A 29 -9.81 -6.37 23.61
C ILE A 29 -10.73 -5.15 23.63
N ASN A 30 -10.18 -3.94 23.74
CA ASN A 30 -10.96 -2.71 23.81
C ASN A 30 -11.75 -2.43 22.51
N ASN A 31 -11.27 -2.93 21.37
CA ASN A 31 -11.92 -2.77 20.07
C ASN A 31 -12.81 -3.95 19.66
N LEU A 32 -12.81 -5.05 20.42
CA LEU A 32 -13.42 -6.32 20.01
C LEU A 32 -14.88 -6.18 19.57
N ASP A 33 -15.69 -5.43 20.33
CA ASP A 33 -17.10 -5.25 20.02
C ASP A 33 -17.30 -4.49 18.69
N ARG A 34 -16.56 -3.40 18.49
CA ARG A 34 -16.59 -2.63 17.25
C ARG A 34 -16.22 -3.49 16.04
N ASP A 35 -15.15 -4.29 16.18
CA ASP A 35 -14.61 -5.08 15.08
C ASP A 35 -15.53 -6.25 14.71
N LEU A 36 -16.15 -6.91 15.70
CA LEU A 36 -17.18 -7.93 15.47
C LEU A 36 -18.42 -7.35 14.79
N GLN A 37 -18.89 -6.18 15.23
CA GLN A 37 -20.01 -5.51 14.57
C GLN A 37 -19.70 -5.13 13.12
N TYR A 38 -18.46 -4.67 12.86
CA TYR A 38 -18.01 -4.37 11.51
C TYR A 38 -17.96 -5.64 10.63
N ALA A 39 -17.42 -6.74 11.16
CA ALA A 39 -17.38 -8.02 10.45
C ALA A 39 -18.78 -8.50 10.06
N ILE A 40 -19.78 -8.35 10.95
CA ILE A 40 -21.15 -8.77 10.66
C ILE A 40 -21.82 -7.83 9.63
N ARG A 41 -21.79 -6.53 9.89
CA ARG A 41 -22.55 -5.54 9.11
C ARG A 41 -21.93 -5.22 7.76
N VAL A 42 -20.60 -5.08 7.71
CA VAL A 42 -19.90 -4.60 6.51
C VAL A 42 -19.38 -5.77 5.69
N GLU A 43 -18.68 -6.71 6.31
CA GLU A 43 -18.09 -7.85 5.60
C GLU A 43 -19.14 -8.93 5.32
N GLY A 44 -19.92 -9.30 6.34
CA GLY A 44 -20.99 -10.30 6.25
C GLY A 44 -22.26 -9.78 5.60
N LYS A 45 -22.47 -8.46 5.55
CA LYS A 45 -23.71 -7.81 5.05
C LYS A 45 -24.98 -8.32 5.75
N MET A 46 -24.85 -8.64 7.03
CA MET A 46 -25.93 -9.15 7.87
C MET A 46 -26.32 -8.09 8.90
N ASP A 47 -27.56 -8.16 9.38
CA ASP A 47 -27.98 -7.33 10.49
C ASP A 47 -27.64 -7.97 11.84
N LEU A 48 -27.26 -7.16 12.82
CA LEU A 48 -26.88 -7.65 14.15
C LEU A 48 -28.02 -8.37 14.86
N GLU A 49 -29.27 -7.95 14.64
CA GLU A 49 -30.42 -8.57 15.31
C GLU A 49 -30.66 -10.01 14.85
N SER A 50 -30.14 -10.37 13.66
CA SER A 50 -30.24 -11.73 13.13
C SER A 50 -29.22 -12.71 13.73
N VAL A 51 -28.24 -12.21 14.51
CA VAL A 51 -27.14 -13.02 15.05
C VAL A 51 -27.51 -13.53 16.45
N SER A 52 -27.72 -14.84 16.57
CA SER A 52 -28.16 -15.46 17.83
C SER A 52 -27.03 -15.75 18.82
N ASN A 53 -25.80 -15.91 18.35
CA ASN A 53 -24.65 -16.35 19.15
C ASN A 53 -23.59 -15.25 19.38
N TYR A 54 -23.96 -13.98 19.23
CA TYR A 54 -23.03 -12.84 19.29
C TYR A 54 -22.25 -12.81 20.62
N GLU A 55 -22.96 -12.81 21.75
CA GLU A 55 -22.33 -12.72 23.08
C GLU A 55 -21.47 -13.94 23.42
N GLU A 56 -21.85 -15.13 22.95
CA GLU A 56 -21.09 -16.37 23.14
C GLU A 56 -19.74 -16.29 22.41
N VAL A 57 -19.77 -15.94 21.12
CA VAL A 57 -18.55 -15.82 20.29
C VAL A 57 -17.65 -14.70 20.80
N LYS A 58 -18.24 -13.54 21.13
CA LYS A 58 -17.51 -12.41 21.71
C LYS A 58 -16.80 -12.80 23.00
N SER A 59 -17.50 -13.49 23.91
CA SER A 59 -16.91 -13.96 25.18
C SER A 59 -15.79 -14.97 24.96
N SER A 60 -15.96 -15.92 24.02
CA SER A 60 -14.93 -16.91 23.68
C SER A 60 -13.65 -16.26 23.12
N ILE A 61 -13.79 -15.24 22.27
CA ILE A 61 -12.66 -14.50 21.72
C ILE A 61 -11.99 -13.67 22.81
N LEU A 62 -12.78 -12.98 23.64
CA LEU A 62 -12.28 -12.17 24.75
C LEU A 62 -11.42 -13.00 25.71
N GLU A 63 -11.89 -14.18 26.11
CA GLU A 63 -11.15 -15.07 27.01
C GLU A 63 -9.78 -15.46 26.43
N LYS A 64 -9.71 -15.78 25.13
CA LYS A 64 -8.44 -16.10 24.45
C LYS A 64 -7.51 -14.89 24.40
N LEU A 65 -8.02 -13.71 24.10
CA LEU A 65 -7.23 -12.48 24.06
C LEU A 65 -6.66 -12.11 25.43
N VAL A 66 -7.47 -12.25 26.50
CA VAL A 66 -7.05 -12.01 27.88
C VAL A 66 -5.90 -12.95 28.27
N ARG A 67 -6.00 -14.25 27.95
CA ARG A 67 -4.90 -15.20 28.19
C ARG A 67 -3.62 -14.82 27.46
N LEU A 68 -3.72 -14.39 26.19
CA LEU A 68 -2.56 -13.96 25.40
C LEU A 68 -1.92 -12.66 25.93
N ARG A 69 -2.73 -11.77 26.52
CA ARG A 69 -2.26 -10.55 27.18
C ARG A 69 -1.55 -10.85 28.50
N ASP A 70 -2.16 -11.69 29.34
CA ASP A 70 -1.70 -11.95 30.71
C ASP A 70 -0.49 -12.91 30.74
N GLU A 71 -0.38 -13.80 29.76
CA GLU A 71 0.75 -14.72 29.56
C GLU A 71 1.40 -14.51 28.18
N PRO A 72 2.16 -13.41 27.97
CA PRO A 72 2.63 -13.00 26.64
C PRO A 72 3.87 -13.74 26.15
N ILE A 73 4.56 -14.51 27.00
CA ILE A 73 5.71 -15.34 26.63
C ILE A 73 5.25 -16.79 26.59
N ARG A 74 5.23 -17.39 25.40
CA ARG A 74 4.63 -18.72 25.18
C ARG A 74 5.47 -19.55 24.22
N GLU A 75 5.41 -20.88 24.39
CA GLU A 75 6.00 -21.84 23.47
C GLU A 75 4.89 -22.79 22.99
N GLU A 76 4.50 -22.65 21.73
CA GLU A 76 3.35 -23.37 21.16
C GLU A 76 3.59 -23.67 19.67
N CYS A 77 2.84 -24.62 19.11
CA CYS A 77 2.89 -24.92 17.69
C CYS A 77 2.23 -23.80 16.86
N PRO A 78 2.90 -23.24 15.83
CA PRO A 78 2.41 -22.08 15.09
C PRO A 78 1.28 -22.44 14.12
N LEU A 79 0.39 -21.48 13.89
CA LEU A 79 -0.52 -21.46 12.75
C LEU A 79 0.03 -20.51 11.67
N ILE A 80 0.28 -21.05 10.48
CA ILE A 80 0.90 -20.31 9.38
C ILE A 80 -0.20 -19.75 8.48
N TYR A 81 -0.43 -18.44 8.56
CA TYR A 81 -1.42 -17.73 7.74
C TYR A 81 -0.76 -16.82 6.71
N HIS A 82 -1.35 -16.76 5.50
CA HIS A 82 -1.05 -15.77 4.49
C HIS A 82 -2.24 -14.83 4.36
N LEU A 83 -2.05 -13.57 4.76
CA LEU A 83 -3.06 -12.52 4.62
C LEU A 83 -2.75 -11.70 3.36
N ASP A 84 -3.74 -11.58 2.47
CA ASP A 84 -3.63 -10.77 1.25
C ASP A 84 -4.85 -9.86 1.11
N VAL A 85 -4.66 -8.71 0.46
CA VAL A 85 -5.72 -7.77 0.17
C VAL A 85 -6.19 -7.99 -1.26
N ALA A 86 -7.41 -8.51 -1.40
CA ALA A 86 -8.04 -8.71 -2.70
C ALA A 86 -8.08 -7.39 -3.49
N ALA A 87 -7.59 -7.43 -4.74
CA ALA A 87 -7.56 -6.28 -5.66
C ALA A 87 -7.03 -4.99 -5.01
N MET A 88 -5.92 -5.08 -4.27
CA MET A 88 -5.32 -3.96 -3.52
C MET A 88 -5.26 -2.64 -4.31
N TYR A 89 -4.60 -2.61 -5.48
CA TYR A 89 -4.44 -1.38 -6.25
C TYR A 89 -5.76 -0.84 -6.81
N PRO A 90 -6.62 -1.64 -7.47
CA PRO A 90 -7.95 -1.18 -7.86
C PRO A 90 -8.74 -0.58 -6.71
N ASN A 91 -8.75 -1.22 -5.53
CA ASN A 91 -9.48 -0.71 -4.37
C ASN A 91 -8.90 0.60 -3.84
N ILE A 92 -7.57 0.73 -3.77
CA ILE A 92 -6.91 2.00 -3.39
C ILE A 92 -7.26 3.12 -4.38
N ILE A 93 -7.22 2.83 -5.69
CA ILE A 93 -7.55 3.78 -6.75
C ILE A 93 -8.98 4.28 -6.61
N LEU A 94 -9.95 3.36 -6.44
CA LEU A 94 -11.36 3.72 -6.34
C LEU A 94 -11.67 4.48 -5.04
N THR A 95 -11.13 4.02 -3.92
CA THR A 95 -11.34 4.64 -2.60
C THR A 95 -10.82 6.09 -2.56
N ASN A 96 -9.68 6.34 -3.19
CA ASN A 96 -9.07 7.66 -3.23
C ASN A 96 -9.41 8.46 -4.50
N ARG A 97 -10.24 7.90 -5.40
CA ARG A 97 -10.60 8.49 -6.70
C ARG A 97 -9.37 8.92 -7.51
N LEU A 98 -8.32 8.10 -7.50
CA LEU A 98 -7.05 8.42 -8.16
C LEU A 98 -7.19 8.29 -9.68
N GLN A 99 -7.09 9.41 -10.38
CA GLN A 99 -7.04 9.45 -11.83
C GLN A 99 -5.99 10.49 -12.26
N PRO A 100 -5.33 10.33 -13.41
CA PRO A 100 -4.34 11.30 -13.88
C PRO A 100 -4.86 12.76 -13.90
N PRO A 101 -6.10 13.05 -14.34
CA PRO A 101 -6.63 14.42 -14.31
C PRO A 101 -6.92 14.95 -12.91
N SER A 102 -7.05 14.08 -11.91
CA SER A 102 -7.32 14.47 -10.51
C SER A 102 -6.06 14.88 -9.76
N ILE A 103 -4.88 14.72 -10.37
CA ILE A 103 -3.60 15.18 -9.84
C ILE A 103 -3.39 16.60 -10.35
N VAL A 104 -3.67 17.59 -9.50
CA VAL A 104 -3.60 19.01 -9.83
C VAL A 104 -2.44 19.69 -9.11
N THR A 105 -1.86 20.71 -9.74
CA THR A 105 -0.90 21.61 -9.08
C THR A 105 -1.64 22.68 -8.27
N ASP A 106 -0.91 23.36 -7.38
CA ASP A 106 -1.47 24.48 -6.63
C ASP A 106 -1.95 25.62 -7.55
N GLU A 107 -1.26 25.86 -8.66
CA GLU A 107 -1.67 26.83 -9.69
C GLU A 107 -3.03 26.47 -10.31
N VAL A 108 -3.24 25.21 -10.68
CA VAL A 108 -4.53 24.75 -11.24
C VAL A 108 -5.63 24.81 -10.18
N CYS A 109 -5.32 24.44 -8.94
CA CYS A 109 -6.29 24.48 -7.85
C CYS A 109 -6.66 25.91 -7.45
N THR A 110 -5.73 26.85 -7.54
CA THR A 110 -5.97 28.26 -7.19
C THR A 110 -6.84 28.97 -8.22
N ALA A 111 -6.70 28.64 -9.50
CA ALA A 111 -7.52 29.15 -10.59
C ALA A 111 -8.94 28.52 -10.66
N CYS A 112 -9.24 27.52 -9.82
CA CYS A 112 -10.51 26.81 -9.84
C CYS A 112 -11.62 27.60 -9.16
N ASP A 113 -12.81 27.67 -9.77
CA ASP A 113 -14.00 28.37 -9.22
C ASP A 113 -14.48 27.83 -7.86
N PHE A 114 -14.14 26.57 -7.56
CA PHE A 114 -14.46 25.91 -6.30
C PHE A 114 -13.42 26.16 -5.20
N ASN A 115 -12.36 26.91 -5.48
CA ASN A 115 -11.34 27.28 -4.50
C ASN A 115 -11.84 28.37 -3.54
N ARG A 116 -12.70 27.97 -2.61
CA ARG A 116 -13.29 28.83 -1.58
C ARG A 116 -12.77 28.46 -0.19
N PRO A 117 -12.82 29.37 0.80
CA PRO A 117 -12.53 29.04 2.18
C PRO A 117 -13.38 27.83 2.62
N GLY A 118 -12.74 26.83 3.24
CA GLY A 118 -13.42 25.61 3.69
C GLY A 118 -13.64 24.53 2.61
N LYS A 119 -12.98 24.61 1.45
CA LYS A 119 -13.08 23.55 0.42
C LYS A 119 -12.68 22.17 0.99
N THR A 120 -13.45 21.14 0.64
CA THR A 120 -13.21 19.74 1.05
C THR A 120 -12.84 18.82 -0.11
N CYS A 121 -12.77 19.37 -1.33
CA CYS A 121 -12.52 18.59 -2.55
C CYS A 121 -11.05 18.16 -2.74
N LEU A 122 -10.09 18.90 -2.18
CA LEU A 122 -8.67 18.64 -2.35
C LEU A 122 -8.13 17.72 -1.25
N ARG A 123 -7.99 16.43 -1.56
CA ARG A 123 -7.32 15.46 -0.68
C ARG A 123 -5.81 15.45 -0.95
N LYS A 124 -5.01 15.79 0.07
CA LYS A 124 -3.55 15.66 0.00
C LYS A 124 -3.14 14.22 0.29
N LEU A 125 -2.32 13.65 -0.58
CA LEU A 125 -1.76 12.31 -0.45
C LEU A 125 -0.25 12.39 -0.68
N GLU A 126 0.50 11.64 0.11
CA GLU A 126 1.94 11.57 0.00
C GLU A 126 2.36 10.49 -1.00
N TRP A 127 3.45 10.74 -1.71
CA TRP A 127 4.07 9.77 -2.60
C TRP A 127 5.58 9.98 -2.63
N VAL A 128 6.31 8.91 -2.94
CA VAL A 128 7.77 8.94 -3.02
C VAL A 128 8.18 8.81 -4.48
N TRP A 129 8.88 9.82 -4.98
CA TRP A 129 9.53 9.74 -6.28
C TRP A 129 10.89 9.06 -6.16
N ARG A 130 11.18 8.11 -7.06
CA ARG A 130 12.50 7.47 -7.19
C ARG A 130 12.95 7.58 -8.64
N GLY A 131 13.99 8.36 -8.89
CA GLY A 131 14.60 8.47 -10.20
C GLY A 131 16.08 8.14 -10.17
N GLU A 132 16.54 7.48 -11.22
CA GLU A 132 17.95 7.24 -11.48
C GLU A 132 18.53 8.44 -12.21
N ILE A 133 19.54 9.08 -11.64
CA ILE A 133 20.24 10.21 -12.24
C ILE A 133 21.68 9.83 -12.53
N PHE A 134 22.21 10.30 -13.66
CA PHE A 134 23.63 10.16 -13.95
C PHE A 134 24.42 11.14 -13.08
N MET A 135 25.58 10.70 -12.59
CA MET A 135 26.51 11.57 -11.86
C MET A 135 27.07 12.70 -12.73
N ALA A 136 27.09 12.51 -14.06
CA ALA A 136 27.55 13.50 -15.00
C ALA A 136 26.65 14.75 -14.95
N LYS A 137 27.23 15.89 -14.61
CA LYS A 137 26.55 17.18 -14.65
C LYS A 137 26.40 17.63 -16.11
N ARG A 138 25.43 18.54 -16.36
CA ARG A 138 25.22 19.15 -17.68
C ARG A 138 26.52 19.69 -18.29
N ARG A 139 27.39 20.31 -17.47
CA ARG A 139 28.68 20.84 -17.91
C ARG A 139 29.59 19.75 -18.49
N SER A 140 29.76 18.62 -17.79
CA SER A 140 30.58 17.50 -18.26
C SER A 140 30.05 16.92 -19.58
N PHE A 141 28.74 16.94 -19.79
CA PHE A 141 28.17 16.56 -21.08
C PHE A 141 28.49 17.58 -22.19
N LEU A 142 28.47 18.89 -21.88
CA LEU A 142 28.79 19.95 -22.85
C LEU A 142 30.28 20.03 -23.20
N GLU A 143 31.16 19.54 -22.31
CA GLU A 143 32.60 19.43 -22.56
C GLU A 143 32.95 18.30 -23.54
N LEU A 144 32.03 17.35 -23.77
CA LEU A 144 32.23 16.31 -24.79
C LEU A 144 32.27 16.93 -26.20
N PRO A 145 32.98 16.32 -27.16
CA PRO A 145 32.90 16.71 -28.55
C PRO A 145 31.46 16.69 -29.07
N LYS A 146 31.09 17.66 -29.92
CA LYS A 146 29.71 17.77 -30.47
C LYS A 146 29.21 16.49 -31.11
N MET A 147 30.08 15.74 -31.79
CA MET A 147 29.74 14.46 -32.40
C MET A 147 29.34 13.41 -31.36
N GLU A 148 30.06 13.34 -30.24
CA GLU A 148 29.75 12.42 -29.16
C GLU A 148 28.47 12.82 -28.41
N GLN A 149 28.23 14.12 -28.21
CA GLN A 149 26.97 14.63 -27.66
C GLN A 149 25.77 14.19 -28.53
N GLN A 150 25.87 14.33 -29.85
CA GLN A 150 24.82 13.93 -30.78
C GLN A 150 24.55 12.43 -30.72
N THR A 151 25.59 11.60 -30.68
CA THR A 151 25.45 10.14 -30.59
C THR A 151 24.72 9.75 -29.31
N ARG A 152 25.17 10.27 -28.15
CA ARG A 152 24.55 9.96 -26.85
C ARG A 152 23.10 10.46 -26.76
N LEU A 153 22.79 11.62 -27.34
CA LEU A 153 21.41 12.13 -27.41
C LEU A 153 20.53 11.27 -28.31
N LYS A 154 21.02 10.85 -29.48
CA LYS A 154 20.31 9.94 -30.40
C LYS A 154 20.00 8.61 -29.71
N GLU A 155 20.96 8.03 -28.99
CA GLU A 155 20.75 6.80 -28.23
C GLU A 155 19.70 6.97 -27.13
N ARG A 156 19.78 8.06 -26.36
CA ARG A 156 18.79 8.36 -25.32
C ARG A 156 17.39 8.55 -25.91
N LEU A 157 17.28 9.28 -27.02
CA LEU A 157 16.02 9.50 -27.72
C LEU A 157 15.45 8.18 -28.25
N LYS A 158 16.28 7.32 -28.84
CA LYS A 158 15.88 5.98 -29.28
C LYS A 158 15.29 5.15 -28.14
N LYS A 159 15.97 5.08 -27.00
CA LYS A 159 15.49 4.38 -25.80
C LYS A 159 14.18 4.98 -25.28
N TYR A 160 14.06 6.31 -25.27
CA TYR A 160 12.84 7.00 -24.85
C TYR A 160 11.67 6.66 -25.77
N CYS A 161 11.84 6.77 -27.10
CA CYS A 161 10.78 6.49 -28.05
C CYS A 161 10.32 5.03 -27.98
N GLN A 162 11.25 4.08 -27.80
CA GLN A 162 10.90 2.67 -27.55
C GLN A 162 10.09 2.51 -26.27
N LYS A 163 10.45 3.20 -25.18
CA LYS A 163 9.76 3.05 -23.90
C LYS A 163 8.37 3.72 -23.90
N ALA A 164 8.27 4.93 -24.43
CA ALA A 164 7.04 5.73 -24.40
C ALA A 164 6.06 5.35 -25.52
N TYR A 165 6.56 5.11 -26.73
CA TYR A 165 5.73 4.91 -27.92
C TYR A 165 5.85 3.51 -28.52
N LYS A 166 6.68 2.62 -27.93
CA LYS A 166 6.95 1.26 -28.44
C LYS A 166 7.53 1.22 -29.87
N ARG A 167 7.99 2.36 -30.39
CA ARG A 167 8.52 2.53 -31.76
C ARG A 167 9.60 3.61 -31.81
N VAL A 168 10.56 3.48 -32.73
CA VAL A 168 11.71 4.40 -32.87
C VAL A 168 11.56 5.35 -34.06
N VAL A 169 10.98 4.84 -35.14
CA VAL A 169 10.82 5.55 -36.40
C VAL A 169 9.37 5.36 -36.83
N ASP A 170 8.71 6.46 -37.18
CA ASP A 170 7.44 6.39 -37.87
C ASP A 170 7.71 6.05 -39.33
N LYS A 171 7.41 4.81 -39.71
CA LYS A 171 7.29 4.46 -41.12
C LYS A 171 5.95 5.04 -41.59
N PRO A 172 5.92 5.82 -42.69
CA PRO A 172 4.65 6.25 -43.25
C PRO A 172 3.84 5.00 -43.61
N VAL A 173 2.60 4.95 -43.13
CA VAL A 173 1.64 3.93 -43.54
C VAL A 173 1.24 4.29 -44.98
N THR A 174 1.87 3.62 -45.95
CA THR A 174 1.34 3.53 -47.32
C THR A 174 0.13 2.63 -47.34
#